data_AF-Q6NUC8-F1
#
_entry.id   AF-Q6NUC8-F1
#
_cell.length_a   1.000
_cell.length_b   1.000
_cell.length_c   1.000
_cell.angle_alpha   90.00
_cell.angle_beta   90.00
_cell.angle_gamma   90.00
#
_symmetry.space_group_name_H-M   'P 1'
#
loop_
_entity.id
_entity.type
_entity.pdbx_description
1 polymer ?
#
loop_
_entity_poly.entity_id
_entity_poly.type
_entity_poly.pdbx_seq_one_letter_code
_entity_poly.pdbx_strand_id
1 'polypeptide(L)'
;MKMIVDFEECLKDSPRFRASLEDVEGDVSELEIKLDKLVKLCIGMIDAGKAFCAANKQFMNGIRDLAQYSSKDSVIESSLTKFADSLQEMIQYHAMLFDQAQRSIKTQLQTFVKEDLKKFKDSKKQFDKVSEEKETALVKNAQAQRPKQHEVEEATNILVATRKCFRHIALDYVLQINVLQSKRRSEILKSMLSFMYAHLTFFHQGYDLFSELEPYMKDLGVQLDNLVGDAAKEKRVMEIKHSTIQQKDFADDDPKLDCNVDTTSGIVMEGYLFKRASNAFKTWNRKKPDHTRYQPASL
;
A
#
# COMPACT_ATOMS: atom_id res chain seq x y z
N MET A 1 -2.05 32.27 27.74
CA MET A 1 -2.10 30.80 27.82
C MET A 1 -3.07 30.46 28.94
N LYS A 2 -4.15 29.72 28.69
CA LYS A 2 -5.09 29.35 29.77
C LYS A 2 -4.42 28.23 30.58
N MET A 3 -3.90 28.57 31.76
CA MET A 3 -3.37 27.58 32.69
C MET A 3 -4.52 26.66 33.13
N ILE A 4 -4.29 25.35 33.02
CA ILE A 4 -5.28 24.35 33.40
C ILE A 4 -5.18 24.06 34.90
N VAL A 5 -3.94 24.06 35.42
CA VAL A 5 -3.66 23.90 36.85
C VAL A 5 -2.83 25.09 37.32
N ASP A 6 -3.30 25.73 38.39
CA ASP A 6 -2.69 26.93 38.97
C ASP A 6 -1.53 26.58 39.92
N PHE A 7 -0.42 27.31 39.77
CA PHE A 7 0.76 27.17 40.64
C PHE A 7 0.46 27.64 42.07
N GLU A 8 -0.41 28.63 42.27
CA GLU A 8 -0.75 29.09 43.62
C GLU A 8 -1.56 28.06 44.41
N GLU A 9 -2.52 27.40 43.75
CA GLU A 9 -3.33 26.34 44.36
C GLU A 9 -2.51 25.09 44.67
N CYS A 10 -1.48 24.81 43.89
CA CYS A 10 -0.51 23.74 44.14
C CYS A 10 0.20 23.89 45.48
N LEU A 11 0.62 25.11 45.83
CA LEU A 11 1.30 25.37 47.11
C LEU A 11 0.36 25.25 48.32
N LYS A 12 -0.94 25.45 48.12
CA LYS A 12 -1.98 25.27 49.14
C LYS A 12 -2.37 23.81 49.34
N ASP A 13 -2.10 22.95 48.35
CA ASP A 13 -2.51 21.54 48.32
C ASP A 13 -4.00 21.35 48.64
N SER A 14 -4.85 22.19 48.05
CA SER A 14 -6.28 22.20 48.35
C SER A 14 -7.00 20.96 47.79
N PRO A 15 -8.14 20.52 48.36
CA PRO A 15 -8.95 19.46 47.76
C PRO A 15 -9.37 19.78 46.32
N ARG A 16 -9.58 21.07 46.02
CA ARG A 16 -9.86 21.55 44.67
C ARG A 16 -8.68 21.36 43.71
N PHE A 17 -7.45 21.62 44.18
CA PHE A 17 -6.24 21.32 43.42
C PHE A 17 -6.14 19.82 43.11
N ARG A 18 -6.37 18.96 44.12
CA ARG A 18 -6.34 17.50 43.94
C ARG A 18 -7.37 16.99 42.94
N ALA A 19 -8.61 17.49 42.99
CA ALA A 19 -9.64 17.15 42.01
C ALA A 19 -9.24 17.57 40.58
N SER A 20 -8.66 18.77 40.42
CA SER A 20 -8.18 19.24 39.10
C SER A 20 -7.03 18.38 38.55
N LEU A 21 -6.13 17.90 39.42
CA LEU A 21 -5.09 16.95 39.01
C LEU A 21 -5.69 15.64 38.52
N GLU A 22 -6.65 15.08 39.26
CA GLU A 22 -7.32 13.82 38.91
C GLU A 22 -8.03 13.91 37.54
N ASP A 23 -8.73 15.01 37.27
CA ASP A 23 -9.37 15.28 35.98
C ASP A 23 -8.34 15.29 34.83
N VAL A 24 -7.21 15.98 35.02
CA VAL A 24 -6.14 16.06 34.02
C VAL A 24 -5.47 14.71 33.81
N GLU A 25 -5.22 13.96 34.89
CA GLU A 25 -4.61 12.63 34.83
C GLU A 25 -5.50 11.63 34.09
N GLY A 26 -6.82 11.70 34.30
CA GLY A 26 -7.80 10.92 33.56
C GLY A 26 -7.79 11.25 32.06
N ASP A 27 -7.83 12.54 31.72
CA ASP A 27 -7.78 13.04 30.33
C ASP A 27 -6.49 12.60 29.62
N VAL A 28 -5.33 12.69 30.27
CA VAL A 28 -4.05 12.24 29.70
C VAL A 28 -4.02 10.73 29.50
N SER A 29 -4.58 9.96 30.43
CA SER A 29 -4.67 8.50 30.32
C SER A 29 -5.59 8.07 29.16
N GLU A 30 -6.73 8.74 28.99
CA GLU A 30 -7.60 8.50 27.83
C GLU A 30 -6.89 8.87 26.53
N LEU A 31 -6.23 10.03 26.49
CA LEU A 31 -5.49 10.50 25.31
C LEU A 31 -4.46 9.47 24.84
N GLU A 32 -3.67 8.90 25.76
CA GLU A 32 -2.69 7.85 25.44
C GLU A 32 -3.33 6.66 24.72
N ILE A 33 -4.45 6.15 25.26
CA ILE A 33 -5.18 5.01 24.69
C ILE A 33 -5.66 5.34 23.27
N LYS A 34 -6.18 6.56 23.05
CA LYS A 34 -6.65 6.97 21.71
C LYS A 34 -5.49 7.09 20.72
N LEU A 35 -4.37 7.68 21.14
CA LEU A 35 -3.17 7.83 20.29
C LEU A 35 -2.60 6.47 19.91
N ASP A 36 -2.44 5.55 20.86
CA ASP A 36 -1.97 4.20 20.60
C ASP A 36 -2.90 3.44 19.66
N LYS A 37 -4.23 3.58 19.85
CA LYS A 37 -5.22 2.99 18.95
C LYS A 37 -5.09 3.56 17.54
N LEU A 38 -4.94 4.87 17.39
CA LEU A 38 -4.79 5.52 16.09
C LEU A 38 -3.53 5.04 15.36
N VAL A 39 -2.41 4.93 16.06
CA VAL A 39 -1.17 4.38 15.50
C VAL A 39 -1.36 2.94 15.02
N LYS A 40 -2.02 2.09 15.81
CA LYS A 40 -2.33 0.70 15.41
C LYS A 40 -3.20 0.64 14.16
N LEU A 41 -4.22 1.49 14.07
CA LEU A 41 -5.10 1.57 12.90
C LEU A 41 -4.34 2.04 11.65
N CYS A 42 -3.45 3.02 11.79
CA CYS A 42 -2.60 3.49 10.70
C CYS A 42 -1.66 2.39 10.19
N ILE A 43 -1.04 1.62 11.09
CA ILE A 43 -0.22 0.46 10.72
C ILE A 43 -1.05 -0.57 9.93
N GLY A 44 -2.25 -0.92 10.43
CA GLY A 44 -3.13 -1.85 9.72
C GLY A 44 -3.54 -1.38 8.33
N MET A 45 -3.83 -0.07 8.17
CA MET A 45 -4.10 0.54 6.87
C MET A 45 -2.89 0.45 5.92
N ILE A 46 -1.68 0.74 6.42
CA ILE A 46 -0.44 0.64 5.64
C ILE A 46 -0.19 -0.81 5.19
N ASP A 47 -0.37 -1.78 6.08
CA ASP A 47 -0.12 -3.19 5.78
C ASP A 47 -1.13 -3.73 4.75
N ALA A 48 -2.41 -3.36 4.87
CA ALA A 48 -3.42 -3.66 3.86
C ALA A 48 -3.08 -3.02 2.51
N GLY A 49 -2.63 -1.75 2.52
CA GLY A 49 -2.19 -1.06 1.31
C GLY A 49 -0.97 -1.70 0.64
N LYS A 50 -0.01 -2.21 1.43
CA LYS A 50 1.14 -2.98 0.90
C LYS A 50 0.71 -4.30 0.29
N ALA A 51 -0.24 -5.01 0.91
CA ALA A 51 -0.79 -6.24 0.35
C ALA A 51 -1.49 -5.98 -1.00
N PHE A 52 -2.27 -4.90 -1.09
CA PHE A 52 -2.85 -4.44 -2.35
C PHE A 52 -1.78 -4.16 -3.42
N CYS A 53 -0.72 -3.42 -3.07
CA CYS A 53 0.37 -3.14 -4.01
C CYS A 53 1.10 -4.41 -4.46
N ALA A 54 1.26 -5.40 -3.58
CA ALA A 54 1.85 -6.69 -3.92
C ALA A 54 0.98 -7.46 -4.92
N ALA A 55 -0.35 -7.48 -4.72
CA ALA A 55 -1.28 -8.07 -5.66
C ALA A 55 -1.28 -7.36 -7.02
N ASN A 56 -1.28 -6.01 -7.02
CA ASN A 56 -1.16 -5.22 -8.25
C ASN A 56 0.14 -5.51 -9.01
N LYS A 57 1.26 -5.70 -8.29
CA LYS A 57 2.53 -6.06 -8.91
C LYS A 57 2.47 -7.42 -9.61
N GLN A 58 1.79 -8.40 -9.01
CA GLN A 58 1.58 -9.71 -9.66
C GLN A 58 0.69 -9.59 -10.90
N PHE A 59 -0.41 -8.85 -10.81
CA PHE A 59 -1.29 -8.59 -11.95
C PHE A 59 -0.54 -7.92 -13.12
N MET A 60 0.24 -6.88 -12.82
CA MET A 60 1.08 -6.19 -13.80
C MET A 60 2.13 -7.11 -14.44
N ASN A 61 2.71 -8.05 -13.68
CA ASN A 61 3.61 -9.04 -14.29
C ASN A 61 2.87 -9.91 -15.32
N GLY A 62 1.63 -10.32 -15.03
CA GLY A 62 0.80 -11.04 -16.00
C GLY A 62 0.50 -10.22 -17.27
N ILE A 63 0.32 -8.89 -17.13
CA ILE A 63 0.20 -7.99 -18.29
C ILE A 63 1.47 -8.00 -19.14
N ARG A 64 2.65 -7.96 -18.49
CA ARG A 64 3.96 -8.00 -19.18
C ARG A 64 4.20 -9.35 -19.87
N ASP A 65 3.83 -10.45 -19.24
CA ASP A 65 3.93 -11.79 -19.85
C ASP A 65 3.06 -11.88 -21.11
N LEU A 66 1.85 -11.31 -21.07
CA LEU A 66 0.97 -11.24 -22.25
C LEU A 66 1.52 -10.33 -23.36
N ALA A 67 2.14 -9.20 -22.98
CA ALA A 67 2.85 -8.34 -23.92
C ALA A 67 3.96 -9.11 -24.64
N GLN A 68 4.78 -9.85 -23.89
CA GLN A 68 5.88 -10.64 -24.43
C GLN A 68 5.39 -11.78 -25.34
N TYR A 69 4.32 -12.48 -24.95
CA TYR A 69 3.67 -13.48 -25.80
C TYR A 69 3.22 -12.88 -27.14
N SER A 70 2.79 -11.61 -27.11
CA SER A 70 2.29 -10.88 -28.27
C SER A 70 3.39 -10.12 -29.03
N SER A 71 4.67 -10.45 -28.86
CA SER A 71 5.82 -9.77 -29.50
C SER A 71 5.82 -9.72 -31.04
N LYS A 72 4.91 -10.45 -31.70
CA LYS A 72 4.70 -10.35 -33.17
C LYS A 72 3.64 -9.31 -33.55
N ASP A 73 2.86 -8.85 -32.59
CA ASP A 73 1.86 -7.80 -32.72
C ASP A 73 2.34 -6.57 -31.94
N SER A 74 2.95 -5.64 -32.67
CA SER A 74 3.55 -4.43 -32.06
C SER A 74 2.53 -3.54 -31.36
N VAL A 75 1.25 -3.57 -31.77
CA VAL A 75 0.19 -2.77 -31.15
C VAL A 75 -0.14 -3.36 -29.79
N ILE A 76 -0.33 -4.68 -29.69
CA ILE A 76 -0.63 -5.34 -28.42
C ILE A 76 0.57 -5.23 -27.47
N GLU A 77 1.78 -5.56 -27.93
CA GLU A 77 2.99 -5.53 -27.10
C GLU A 77 3.25 -4.13 -26.50
N SER A 78 3.25 -3.10 -27.35
CA SER A 78 3.54 -1.74 -26.89
C SER A 78 2.46 -1.18 -25.96
N SER A 79 1.18 -1.50 -26.22
CA SER A 79 0.07 -1.03 -25.39
C SER A 79 0.06 -1.64 -24.00
N LEU A 80 0.21 -2.96 -23.93
CA LEU A 80 0.27 -3.66 -22.65
C LEU A 80 1.50 -3.25 -21.83
N THR A 81 2.65 -3.06 -22.48
CA THR A 81 3.87 -2.57 -21.82
C THR A 81 3.66 -1.18 -21.22
N LYS A 82 3.09 -0.25 -22.00
CA LYS A 82 2.84 1.12 -21.54
C LYS A 82 1.88 1.18 -20.35
N PHE A 83 0.80 0.38 -20.37
CA PHE A 83 -0.10 0.27 -19.22
C PHE A 83 0.57 -0.36 -17.98
N ALA A 84 1.39 -1.39 -18.17
CA ALA A 84 2.14 -1.99 -17.07
C ALA A 84 3.10 -0.98 -16.43
N ASP A 85 3.74 -0.12 -17.22
CA ASP A 85 4.68 0.89 -16.70
C ASP A 85 3.96 2.01 -15.93
N SER A 86 2.81 2.51 -16.41
CA SER A 86 1.99 3.46 -15.64
C SER A 86 1.49 2.85 -14.32
N LEU A 87 1.08 1.58 -14.32
CA LEU A 87 0.71 0.89 -13.08
C LEU A 87 1.91 0.72 -12.13
N GLN A 88 3.11 0.52 -12.67
CA GLN A 88 4.34 0.44 -11.88
C GLN A 88 4.63 1.77 -11.16
N GLU A 89 4.43 2.91 -11.82
CA GLU A 89 4.59 4.24 -11.21
C GLU A 89 3.54 4.49 -10.13
N MET A 90 2.27 4.12 -10.35
CA MET A 90 1.22 4.20 -9.32
C MET A 90 1.58 3.41 -8.05
N ILE A 91 2.17 2.23 -8.19
CA ILE A 91 2.67 1.43 -7.05
C ILE A 91 3.79 2.19 -6.30
N GLN A 92 4.66 2.91 -7.02
CA GLN A 92 5.71 3.73 -6.38
C GLN A 92 5.12 4.89 -5.59
N TYR A 93 4.11 5.59 -6.12
CA TYR A 93 3.41 6.66 -5.39
C TYR A 93 2.71 6.14 -4.14
N HIS A 94 2.08 4.96 -4.19
CA HIS A 94 1.55 4.30 -3.00
C HIS A 94 2.63 4.00 -1.96
N ALA A 95 3.80 3.52 -2.38
CA ALA A 95 4.91 3.26 -1.47
C ALA A 95 5.37 4.55 -0.76
N MET A 96 5.47 5.67 -1.47
CA MET A 96 5.78 6.98 -0.89
C MET A 96 4.71 7.44 0.10
N LEU A 97 3.43 7.29 -0.25
CA LEU A 97 2.30 7.60 0.64
C LEU A 97 2.39 6.81 1.95
N PHE A 98 2.62 5.50 1.88
CA PHE A 98 2.70 4.64 3.06
C PHE A 98 3.89 4.98 3.95
N ASP A 99 5.03 5.28 3.35
CA ASP A 99 6.23 5.70 4.06
C ASP A 99 6.01 7.05 4.78
N GLN A 100 5.34 8.00 4.11
CA GLN A 100 4.98 9.27 4.72
C GLN A 100 3.89 9.14 5.79
N ALA A 101 2.91 8.26 5.61
CA ALA A 101 1.93 7.92 6.63
C ALA A 101 2.58 7.30 7.87
N GLN A 102 3.56 6.42 7.66
CA GLN A 102 4.34 5.83 8.74
C GLN A 102 5.12 6.88 9.53
N ARG A 103 5.78 7.83 8.85
CA ARG A 103 6.50 8.91 9.55
C ARG A 103 5.55 9.87 10.27
N SER A 104 4.50 10.33 9.60
CA SER A 104 3.61 11.37 10.11
C SER A 104 2.72 10.89 11.25
N ILE A 105 2.16 9.68 11.17
CA ILE A 105 1.28 9.15 12.22
C ILE A 105 2.08 8.29 13.20
N LYS A 106 2.67 7.18 12.73
CA LYS A 106 3.32 6.22 13.62
C LYS A 106 4.50 6.86 14.35
N THR A 107 5.49 7.39 13.62
CA THR A 107 6.69 7.92 14.28
C THR A 107 6.39 9.14 15.16
N GLN A 108 5.71 10.17 14.63
CA GLN A 108 5.47 11.39 15.42
C GLN A 108 4.61 11.13 16.66
N LEU A 109 3.49 10.41 16.55
CA LEU A 109 2.63 10.15 17.71
C LEU A 109 3.31 9.19 18.70
N GLN A 110 4.04 8.18 18.24
CA GLN A 110 4.80 7.32 19.15
C GLN A 110 5.90 8.07 19.89
N THR A 111 6.59 9.03 19.24
CA THR A 111 7.56 9.89 19.91
C THR A 111 6.88 10.74 20.97
N PHE A 112 5.75 11.38 20.66
CA PHE A 112 4.99 12.17 21.64
C PHE A 112 4.56 11.34 22.86
N VAL A 113 4.06 10.11 22.64
CA VAL A 113 3.71 9.18 23.73
C VAL A 113 4.95 8.77 24.54
N LYS A 114 6.05 8.39 23.87
CA LYS A 114 7.25 7.88 24.55
C LYS A 114 8.05 8.95 25.27
N GLU A 115 8.01 10.20 24.81
CA GLU A 115 8.82 11.28 25.36
C GLU A 115 8.00 12.19 26.28
N ASP A 116 6.92 12.79 25.79
CA ASP A 116 6.17 13.79 26.55
C ASP A 116 5.21 13.13 27.56
N LEU A 117 4.43 12.11 27.16
CA LEU A 117 3.54 11.42 28.10
C LEU A 117 4.32 10.63 29.15
N LYS A 118 5.45 10.03 28.78
CA LYS A 118 6.33 9.36 29.73
C LYS A 118 6.89 10.33 30.79
N LYS A 119 7.37 11.51 30.38
CA LYS A 119 7.84 12.55 31.32
C LYS A 119 6.74 12.97 32.29
N PHE A 120 5.51 13.14 31.81
CA PHE A 120 4.37 13.42 32.66
C PHE A 120 4.14 12.31 33.69
N LYS A 121 4.15 11.03 33.27
CA LYS A 121 3.99 9.88 34.18
C LYS A 121 5.12 9.77 35.21
N ASP A 122 6.36 10.01 34.80
CA ASP A 122 7.52 9.99 35.70
C ASP A 122 7.41 11.11 36.74
N SER A 123 6.98 12.31 36.33
CA SER A 123 6.73 13.43 37.23
C SER A 123 5.56 13.18 38.19
N LYS A 124 4.46 12.58 37.70
CA LYS A 124 3.34 12.12 38.53
C LYS A 124 3.83 11.16 39.62
N LYS A 125 4.62 10.15 39.25
CA LYS A 125 5.15 9.16 40.20
C LYS A 125 6.01 9.83 41.30
N GLN A 126 6.80 10.83 40.96
CA GLN A 126 7.57 11.60 41.94
C GLN A 126 6.66 12.43 42.86
N PHE A 127 5.64 13.08 42.29
CA PHE A 127 4.65 13.84 43.03
C PHE A 127 3.88 12.95 44.03
N ASP A 128 3.38 11.80 43.59
CA ASP A 128 2.65 10.84 44.43
C ASP A 128 3.52 10.38 45.61
N LYS A 129 4.78 9.99 45.32
CA LYS A 129 5.73 9.58 46.35
C LYS A 129 5.95 10.66 47.42
N VAL A 130 6.24 11.89 47.02
CA VAL A 130 6.48 12.97 47.98
C VAL A 130 5.19 13.41 48.68
N SER A 131 4.04 13.23 48.04
CA SER A 131 2.73 13.43 48.66
C SER A 131 2.50 12.43 49.80
N GLU A 132 2.79 11.15 49.59
CA GLU A 132 2.71 10.10 50.63
C GLU A 132 3.71 10.31 51.77
N GLU A 133 4.95 10.70 51.45
CA GLU A 133 5.96 11.04 52.46
C GLU A 133 5.51 12.22 53.33
N LYS A 134 4.89 13.24 52.71
CA LYS A 134 4.35 14.41 53.42
C LYS A 134 3.21 13.99 54.35
N GLU A 135 2.31 13.15 53.89
CA GLU A 135 1.21 12.63 54.71
C GLU A 135 1.73 11.86 55.92
N THR A 136 2.73 10.99 55.70
CA THR A 136 3.40 10.26 56.78
C THR A 136 4.05 11.20 57.80
N ALA A 137 4.72 12.27 57.34
CA ALA A 137 5.33 13.26 58.22
C ALA A 137 4.29 14.08 59.01
N LEU A 138 3.14 14.40 58.41
CA LEU A 138 2.03 15.07 59.08
C LEU A 138 1.48 14.21 60.22
N VAL A 139 1.23 12.92 59.97
CA VAL A 139 0.74 11.98 60.98
C VAL A 139 1.75 11.84 62.13
N LYS A 140 3.04 11.65 61.82
CA LYS A 140 4.11 11.55 62.84
C LYS A 140 4.21 12.82 63.70
N ASN A 141 4.14 14.00 63.08
CA ASN A 141 4.18 15.27 63.81
C ASN A 141 2.95 15.45 64.71
N ALA A 142 1.76 15.09 64.23
CA ALA A 142 0.52 15.17 65.01
C ALA A 142 0.50 14.23 66.22
N GLN A 143 1.15 13.06 66.10
CA GLN A 143 1.23 12.04 67.16
C GLN A 143 2.41 12.24 68.13
N ALA A 144 3.27 13.24 67.89
CA ALA A 144 4.45 13.48 68.72
C ALA A 144 4.06 13.82 70.18
N GLN A 145 4.71 13.15 71.13
CA GLN A 145 4.41 13.31 72.55
C GLN A 145 5.02 14.62 73.08
N ARG A 146 4.16 15.60 73.42
CA ARG A 146 4.58 16.94 73.90
C ARG A 146 5.63 16.96 75.01
N PRO A 147 5.63 16.05 76.01
CA PRO A 147 6.66 16.04 77.06
C PRO A 147 8.06 15.70 76.54
N LYS A 148 8.16 15.03 75.40
CA LYS A 148 9.43 14.62 74.79
C LYS A 148 9.87 15.64 73.74
N GLN A 149 10.40 16.78 74.20
CA GLN A 149 10.76 17.91 73.35
C GLN A 149 11.65 17.51 72.15
N HIS A 150 12.65 16.65 72.35
CA HIS A 150 13.51 16.17 71.27
C HIS A 150 12.73 15.42 70.17
N GLU A 151 11.78 14.55 70.53
CA GLU A 151 10.96 13.82 69.54
C GLU A 151 10.03 14.78 68.78
N VAL A 152 9.50 15.82 69.45
CA VAL A 152 8.69 16.87 68.82
C VAL A 152 9.51 17.69 67.83
N GLU A 153 10.73 18.09 68.21
CA GLU A 153 11.65 18.83 67.35
C GLU A 153 12.04 18.01 66.12
N GLU A 154 12.39 16.74 66.29
CA GLU A 154 12.72 15.83 65.18
C GLU A 154 11.54 15.69 64.20
N ALA A 155 10.35 15.38 64.71
CA ALA A 155 9.15 15.25 63.88
C ALA A 155 8.80 16.55 63.15
N THR A 156 9.01 17.71 63.79
CA THR A 156 8.79 19.03 63.18
C THR A 156 9.81 19.32 62.08
N ASN A 157 11.08 19.01 62.31
CA ASN A 157 12.14 19.20 61.32
C ASN A 157 11.90 18.33 60.07
N ILE A 158 11.53 17.07 60.26
CA ILE A 158 11.15 16.17 59.16
C ILE A 158 9.96 16.76 58.39
N LEU A 159 8.90 17.18 59.08
CA LEU A 159 7.72 17.76 58.42
C LEU A 159 8.07 19.02 57.61
N VAL A 160 8.90 19.92 58.15
CA VAL A 160 9.35 21.13 57.44
C VAL A 160 10.14 20.75 56.18
N ALA A 161 11.07 19.81 56.28
CA ALA A 161 11.85 19.33 55.15
C ALA A 161 10.97 18.70 54.06
N THR A 162 10.06 17.81 54.44
CA THR A 162 9.16 17.14 53.48
C THR A 162 8.16 18.10 52.86
N ARG A 163 7.64 19.09 53.59
CA ARG A 163 6.79 20.16 53.01
C ARG A 163 7.55 20.99 51.98
N LYS A 164 8.83 21.29 52.22
CA LYS A 164 9.65 22.01 51.25
C LYS A 164 9.87 21.16 49.99
N CYS A 165 10.22 19.88 50.15
CA CYS A 165 10.37 18.94 49.05
C CYS A 165 9.07 18.83 48.22
N PHE A 166 7.93 18.66 48.88
CA PHE A 166 6.61 18.60 48.24
C PHE A 166 6.34 19.83 47.39
N ARG A 167 6.57 21.04 47.91
CA ARG A 167 6.35 22.27 47.14
C ARG A 167 7.19 22.31 45.86
N HIS A 168 8.46 21.90 45.92
CA HIS A 168 9.30 21.86 44.72
C HIS A 168 8.77 20.86 43.68
N ILE A 169 8.54 19.62 44.09
CA ILE A 169 8.07 18.56 43.18
C ILE A 169 6.67 18.85 42.63
N ALA A 170 5.79 19.44 43.44
CA ALA A 170 4.45 19.79 43.01
C ALA A 170 4.46 20.93 41.97
N LEU A 171 5.35 21.92 42.11
CA LEU A 171 5.55 22.95 41.08
C LEU A 171 6.08 22.34 39.78
N ASP A 172 7.05 21.42 39.86
CA ASP A 172 7.56 20.71 38.68
C ASP A 172 6.46 19.91 37.98
N TYR A 173 5.62 19.22 38.75
CA TYR A 173 4.50 18.45 38.20
C TYR A 173 3.47 19.33 37.50
N VAL A 174 3.07 20.45 38.11
CA VAL A 174 2.16 21.42 37.51
C VAL A 174 2.75 22.05 36.25
N LEU A 175 4.06 22.31 36.23
CA LEU A 175 4.76 22.75 35.04
C LEU A 175 4.67 21.70 33.92
N GLN A 176 4.96 20.43 34.21
CA GLN A 176 4.87 19.35 33.22
C GLN A 176 3.44 19.18 32.67
N ILE A 177 2.42 19.27 33.53
CA ILE A 177 1.01 19.27 33.11
C ILE A 177 0.74 20.38 32.10
N ASN A 178 1.05 21.63 32.45
CA ASN A 178 0.74 22.77 31.60
C ASN A 178 1.52 22.74 30.27
N VAL A 179 2.77 22.24 30.28
CA VAL A 179 3.57 22.04 29.07
C VAL A 179 2.96 20.97 28.17
N LEU A 180 2.60 19.80 28.72
CA LEU A 180 1.98 18.71 27.97
C LEU A 180 0.65 19.17 27.33
N GLN A 181 -0.17 19.86 28.10
CA GLN A 181 -1.46 20.40 27.68
C GLN A 181 -1.32 21.44 26.56
N SER A 182 -0.24 22.23 26.56
CA SER A 182 0.09 23.15 25.47
C SER A 182 0.50 22.41 24.20
N LYS A 183 1.36 21.40 24.34
CA LYS A 183 1.94 20.66 23.22
C LYS A 183 0.98 19.71 22.54
N ARG A 184 0.07 19.06 23.28
CA ARG A 184 -0.79 18.00 22.72
C ARG A 184 -1.56 18.47 21.48
N ARG A 185 -2.04 19.72 21.49
CA ARG A 185 -2.80 20.29 20.37
C ARG A 185 -1.93 20.42 19.13
N SER A 186 -0.71 20.95 19.28
CA SER A 186 0.20 21.13 18.15
C SER A 186 0.69 19.81 17.59
N GLU A 187 1.05 18.84 18.42
CA GLU A 187 1.58 17.55 17.96
C GLU A 187 0.52 16.74 17.20
N ILE A 188 -0.71 16.67 17.71
CA ILE A 188 -1.80 15.96 17.03
C ILE A 188 -2.13 16.61 15.69
N LEU A 189 -2.25 17.95 15.65
CA LEU A 189 -2.56 18.67 14.42
C LEU A 189 -1.42 18.57 13.40
N LYS A 190 -0.16 18.64 13.83
CA LYS A 190 1.01 18.53 12.95
C LYS A 190 1.08 17.14 12.30
N SER A 191 0.85 16.09 13.08
CA SER A 191 0.79 14.71 12.61
C SER A 191 -0.29 14.52 11.54
N MET A 192 -1.53 14.95 11.85
CA MET A 192 -2.66 14.82 10.93
C MET A 192 -2.50 15.68 9.67
N LEU A 193 -1.99 16.91 9.82
CA LEU A 193 -1.74 17.80 8.69
C LEU A 193 -0.69 17.23 7.75
N SER A 194 0.41 16.67 8.29
CA SER A 194 1.44 16.01 7.47
C SER A 194 0.88 14.80 6.72
N PHE A 195 0.00 14.02 7.36
CA PHE A 195 -0.69 12.90 6.71
C PHE A 195 -1.62 13.37 5.57
N MET A 196 -2.38 14.44 5.77
CA MET A 196 -3.25 14.99 4.71
C MET A 196 -2.45 15.52 3.52
N TYR A 197 -1.32 16.19 3.75
CA TYR A 197 -0.44 16.61 2.67
C TYR A 197 0.16 15.42 1.90
N ALA A 198 0.47 14.31 2.58
CA ALA A 198 0.93 13.09 1.91
C ALA A 198 -0.13 12.55 0.93
N HIS A 199 -1.40 12.54 1.35
CA HIS A 199 -2.51 12.18 0.47
C HIS A 199 -2.68 13.14 -0.69
N LEU A 200 -2.60 14.45 -0.44
CA LEU A 200 -2.67 15.47 -1.49
C LEU A 200 -1.60 15.23 -2.56
N THR A 201 -0.35 15.02 -2.15
CA THR A 201 0.76 14.70 -3.06
C THR A 201 0.48 13.42 -3.84
N PHE A 202 0.04 12.34 -3.18
CA PHE A 202 -0.30 11.07 -3.83
C PHE A 202 -1.36 11.24 -4.92
N PHE A 203 -2.45 11.94 -4.63
CA PHE A 203 -3.53 12.15 -5.60
C PHE A 203 -3.09 13.05 -6.75
N HIS A 204 -2.28 14.08 -6.48
CA HIS A 204 -1.75 14.95 -7.53
C HIS A 204 -0.84 14.17 -8.48
N GLN A 205 0.11 13.39 -7.94
CA GLN A 205 1.00 12.56 -8.75
C GLN A 205 0.23 11.54 -9.60
N GLY A 206 -0.80 10.90 -9.04
CA GLY A 206 -1.66 9.99 -9.79
C GLY A 206 -2.46 10.69 -10.88
N TYR A 207 -2.99 11.89 -10.60
CA TYR A 207 -3.72 12.67 -11.60
C TYR A 207 -2.82 13.08 -12.76
N ASP A 208 -1.61 13.59 -12.49
CA ASP A 208 -0.66 14.00 -13.52
C ASP A 208 -0.31 12.81 -14.42
N LEU A 209 0.02 11.66 -13.81
CA LEU A 209 0.33 10.42 -14.54
C LEU A 209 -0.76 10.00 -15.52
N PHE A 210 -2.02 9.95 -15.06
CA PHE A 210 -3.13 9.54 -15.93
C PHE A 210 -3.52 10.63 -16.93
N SER A 211 -3.32 11.90 -16.61
CA SER A 211 -3.52 13.01 -17.55
C SER A 211 -2.52 12.94 -18.71
N GLU A 212 -1.27 12.57 -18.44
CA GLU A 212 -0.25 12.34 -19.47
C GLU A 212 -0.52 11.08 -20.30
N LEU A 213 -1.13 10.06 -19.71
CA LEU A 213 -1.52 8.82 -20.40
C LEU A 213 -2.78 8.97 -21.26
N GLU A 214 -3.70 9.88 -20.91
CA GLU A 214 -5.02 10.04 -21.54
C GLU A 214 -4.97 10.20 -23.07
N PRO A 215 -4.08 11.03 -23.67
CA PRO A 215 -4.01 11.17 -25.14
C PRO A 215 -3.68 9.85 -25.83
N TYR A 216 -2.81 9.05 -25.24
CA TYR A 216 -2.44 7.74 -25.75
C TYR A 216 -3.62 6.76 -25.69
N MET A 217 -4.39 6.76 -24.60
CA MET A 217 -5.58 5.92 -24.48
C MET A 217 -6.65 6.28 -25.52
N LYS A 218 -6.81 7.57 -25.82
CA LYS A 218 -7.72 8.05 -26.87
C LYS A 218 -7.28 7.55 -28.25
N ASP A 219 -5.99 7.65 -28.57
CA ASP A 219 -5.44 7.16 -29.83
C ASP A 219 -5.62 5.64 -29.98
N LEU A 220 -5.31 4.88 -28.92
CA LEU A 220 -5.53 3.43 -28.88
C LEU A 220 -7.00 3.05 -29.08
N GLY A 221 -7.94 3.86 -28.55
CA GLY A 221 -9.37 3.68 -28.78
C GLY A 221 -9.74 3.76 -30.26
N VAL A 222 -9.18 4.74 -30.99
CA VAL A 222 -9.38 4.87 -32.44
C VAL A 222 -8.76 3.69 -33.19
N GLN A 223 -7.57 3.24 -32.78
CA GLN A 223 -6.94 2.06 -33.38
C GLN A 223 -7.80 0.79 -33.19
N LEU A 224 -8.42 0.62 -32.03
CA LEU A 224 -9.32 -0.50 -31.75
C LEU A 224 -10.55 -0.50 -32.68
N ASP A 225 -11.17 0.65 -32.89
CA ASP A 225 -12.31 0.78 -33.81
C ASP A 225 -11.93 0.38 -35.25
N ASN A 226 -10.74 0.75 -35.70
CA ASN A 226 -10.22 0.36 -37.01
C ASN A 226 -9.99 -1.16 -37.10
N LEU A 227 -9.39 -1.77 -36.07
CA LEU A 227 -9.16 -3.23 -36.02
C LEU A 227 -10.48 -4.01 -36.06
N VAL A 228 -11.51 -3.55 -35.35
CA VAL A 228 -12.85 -4.16 -35.40
C VAL A 228 -13.44 -4.06 -36.81
N GLY A 229 -13.30 -2.90 -37.45
CA GLY A 229 -13.74 -2.69 -38.83
C GLY A 229 -13.03 -3.60 -39.83
N ASP A 230 -11.72 -3.76 -39.71
CA ASP A 230 -10.92 -4.60 -40.60
C ASP A 230 -11.19 -6.09 -40.38
N ALA A 231 -11.35 -6.54 -39.13
CA ALA A 231 -11.76 -7.91 -38.83
C ALA A 231 -13.14 -8.24 -39.42
N ALA A 232 -14.09 -7.30 -39.41
CA ALA A 232 -15.40 -7.49 -40.02
C ALA A 232 -15.31 -7.61 -41.55
N LYS A 233 -14.44 -6.82 -42.20
CA LYS A 233 -14.19 -6.92 -43.65
C LYS A 233 -13.53 -8.26 -43.98
N GLU A 234 -12.51 -8.66 -43.24
CA GLU A 234 -11.79 -9.91 -43.44
C GLU A 234 -12.72 -11.11 -43.28
N LYS A 235 -13.55 -11.12 -42.23
CA LYS A 235 -14.58 -12.13 -42.03
C LYS A 235 -15.49 -12.25 -43.26
N ARG A 236 -16.01 -11.13 -43.77
CA ARG A 236 -16.88 -11.14 -44.96
C ARG A 236 -16.16 -11.69 -46.19
N VAL A 237 -14.90 -11.30 -46.40
CA VAL A 237 -14.08 -11.83 -47.51
C VAL A 237 -13.90 -13.34 -47.37
N MET A 238 -13.63 -13.83 -46.17
CA MET A 238 -13.48 -15.27 -45.89
C MET A 238 -14.79 -16.04 -46.10
N GLU A 239 -15.94 -15.49 -45.68
CA GLU A 239 -17.27 -16.09 -45.93
C GLU A 239 -17.61 -16.17 -47.42
N ILE A 240 -17.28 -15.14 -48.20
CA ILE A 240 -17.45 -15.14 -49.67
C ILE A 240 -16.53 -16.18 -50.32
N LYS A 241 -15.25 -16.24 -49.94
CA LYS A 241 -14.31 -17.24 -50.44
C LYS A 241 -14.79 -18.66 -50.13
N HIS A 242 -15.22 -18.90 -48.90
CA HIS A 242 -15.78 -20.18 -48.48
C HIS A 242 -16.97 -20.59 -49.36
N SER A 243 -17.94 -19.69 -49.52
CA SER A 243 -19.13 -19.93 -50.35
C SER A 243 -18.78 -20.18 -51.83
N THR A 244 -17.80 -19.46 -52.36
CA THR A 244 -17.36 -19.60 -53.76
C THR A 244 -16.68 -20.94 -54.03
N ILE A 245 -15.81 -21.38 -53.12
CA ILE A 245 -15.13 -22.69 -53.23
C ILE A 245 -16.17 -23.81 -53.12
N GLN A 246 -17.09 -23.70 -52.16
CA GLN A 246 -18.19 -24.65 -52.02
C GLN A 246 -19.04 -24.76 -53.30
N GLN A 247 -19.30 -23.67 -54.00
CA GLN A 247 -20.04 -23.75 -55.27
C GLN A 247 -19.24 -24.39 -56.41
N LYS A 248 -17.91 -24.24 -56.42
CA LYS A 248 -17.03 -24.81 -57.46
C LYS A 248 -16.78 -26.30 -57.28
N ASP A 249 -16.46 -26.74 -56.05
CA ASP A 249 -16.10 -28.14 -55.77
C ASP A 249 -17.31 -29.09 -55.86
N PHE A 250 -18.53 -28.60 -55.63
CA PHE A 250 -19.75 -29.40 -55.81
C PHE A 250 -20.25 -29.44 -57.27
N ALA A 251 -19.61 -28.68 -58.18
CA ALA A 251 -19.95 -28.67 -59.61
C ALA A 251 -19.02 -29.55 -60.46
N ASP A 252 -17.86 -29.97 -59.95
CA ASP A 252 -16.85 -30.78 -60.65
C ASP A 252 -16.47 -31.98 -59.75
N ASP A 253 -17.18 -33.11 -59.90
CA ASP A 253 -17.03 -34.34 -59.10
C ASP A 253 -15.78 -35.18 -59.49
N ASP A 254 -15.00 -34.72 -60.46
CA ASP A 254 -13.85 -35.45 -61.00
C ASP A 254 -12.54 -34.88 -60.42
N PRO A 255 -11.76 -35.67 -59.63
CA PRO A 255 -10.52 -35.19 -59.03
C PRO A 255 -9.46 -34.97 -60.12
N LYS A 256 -9.47 -33.79 -60.75
CA LYS A 256 -8.46 -33.38 -61.73
C LYS A 256 -7.10 -33.27 -61.04
N LEU A 257 -6.10 -33.90 -61.65
CA LEU A 257 -4.69 -33.69 -61.33
C LEU A 257 -4.30 -32.27 -61.78
N ASP A 258 -4.17 -31.35 -60.82
CA ASP A 258 -3.66 -30.00 -61.08
C ASP A 258 -2.14 -30.07 -61.30
N CYS A 259 -1.75 -30.25 -62.56
CA CYS A 259 -0.35 -30.19 -62.98
C CYS A 259 0.06 -28.71 -63.16
N ASN A 260 0.74 -28.12 -62.17
CA ASN A 260 1.35 -26.80 -62.36
C ASN A 260 2.63 -26.93 -63.22
N VAL A 261 2.56 -26.47 -64.47
CA VAL A 261 3.70 -26.43 -65.38
C VAL A 261 4.46 -25.12 -65.14
N ASP A 262 5.34 -25.10 -64.15
CA ASP A 262 6.27 -23.98 -64.00
C ASP A 262 7.44 -24.17 -64.99
N THR A 263 7.42 -23.40 -66.06
CA THR A 263 8.21 -23.59 -67.31
C THR A 263 9.74 -23.49 -67.16
N THR A 264 10.28 -23.40 -65.96
CA THR A 264 11.73 -23.28 -65.71
C THR A 264 12.31 -24.31 -64.73
N SER A 265 11.50 -25.13 -64.04
CA SER A 265 12.00 -26.02 -62.95
C SER A 265 11.53 -27.48 -62.98
N GLY A 266 10.90 -27.94 -64.07
CA GLY A 266 10.33 -29.29 -64.19
C GLY A 266 8.91 -29.39 -63.61
N ILE A 267 8.21 -30.48 -63.93
CA ILE A 267 6.81 -30.67 -63.53
C ILE A 267 6.75 -31.00 -62.04
N VAL A 268 6.07 -30.15 -61.26
CA VAL A 268 5.75 -30.41 -59.85
C VAL A 268 4.34 -30.98 -59.78
N MET A 269 4.24 -32.26 -59.45
CA MET A 269 2.96 -32.91 -59.14
C MET A 269 2.84 -33.09 -57.63
N GLU A 270 1.72 -32.65 -57.08
CA GLU A 270 1.37 -32.88 -55.68
C GLU A 270 0.03 -33.61 -55.58
N GLY A 271 -0.07 -34.51 -54.61
CA GLY A 271 -1.26 -35.33 -54.44
C GLY A 271 -0.99 -36.50 -53.51
N TYR A 272 -2.03 -36.99 -52.86
CA TYR A 272 -1.92 -38.20 -52.07
C TYR A 272 -1.96 -39.43 -52.99
N LEU A 273 -1.00 -40.35 -52.83
CA LEU A 273 -0.96 -41.59 -53.57
C LEU A 273 -1.04 -42.79 -52.63
N PHE A 274 -1.71 -43.86 -53.07
CA PHE A 274 -1.63 -45.14 -52.38
C PHE A 274 -0.34 -45.85 -52.80
N LYS A 275 0.54 -46.13 -51.83
CA LYS A 275 1.75 -46.93 -52.03
C LYS A 275 1.53 -48.32 -51.47
N ARG A 276 1.72 -49.35 -52.31
CA ARG A 276 1.68 -50.75 -51.90
C ARG A 276 2.93 -51.11 -51.10
N ALA A 277 2.76 -51.73 -49.94
CA ALA A 277 3.86 -52.26 -49.15
C ALA A 277 4.49 -53.46 -49.86
N SER A 278 5.83 -53.52 -49.86
CA SER A 278 6.60 -54.62 -50.46
C SER A 278 6.66 -55.88 -49.58
N ASN A 279 5.97 -55.88 -48.43
CA ASN A 279 5.91 -57.01 -47.51
C ASN A 279 4.89 -58.06 -47.98
N ALA A 280 4.93 -59.25 -47.38
CA ALA A 280 4.08 -60.39 -47.76
C ALA A 280 2.57 -60.08 -47.70
N PHE A 281 2.15 -59.15 -46.83
CA PHE A 281 0.76 -58.74 -46.64
C PHE A 281 0.27 -57.73 -47.70
N LYS A 282 1.16 -57.11 -48.48
CA LYS A 282 0.86 -56.27 -49.65
C LYS A 282 -0.21 -55.19 -49.43
N THR A 283 -0.22 -54.55 -48.25
CA THR A 283 -1.21 -53.52 -47.87
C THR A 283 -0.99 -52.19 -48.60
N TRP A 284 -2.07 -51.48 -48.91
CA TRP A 284 -2.03 -50.16 -49.55
C TRP A 284 -2.17 -49.05 -48.50
N ASN A 285 -1.23 -48.11 -48.48
CA ASN A 285 -1.26 -46.97 -47.55
C ASN A 285 -1.26 -45.66 -48.32
N ARG A 286 -2.16 -44.74 -47.96
CA ARG A 286 -2.20 -43.38 -48.50
C ARG A 286 -1.03 -42.59 -47.93
N LYS A 287 -0.15 -42.08 -48.79
CA LYS A 287 1.01 -41.28 -48.42
C LYS A 287 1.02 -39.98 -49.21
N LYS A 288 1.58 -38.93 -48.62
CA LYS A 288 2.02 -37.73 -49.33
C LYS A 288 3.44 -38.03 -49.85
N PRO A 289 3.67 -38.20 -51.15
CA PRO A 289 5.02 -38.38 -51.68
C PRO A 289 5.83 -37.09 -51.49
N ASP A 290 7.08 -37.19 -51.04
CA ASP A 290 8.01 -36.05 -51.10
C ASP A 290 8.31 -35.76 -52.57
N HIS A 291 8.23 -34.48 -52.97
CA HIS A 291 8.32 -33.96 -54.34
C HIS A 291 9.17 -34.83 -55.30
N THR A 292 8.53 -35.73 -56.05
CA THR A 292 9.19 -36.51 -57.10
C THR A 292 9.40 -35.61 -58.33
N ARG A 293 10.61 -35.05 -58.45
CA ARG A 293 11.04 -34.31 -59.63
C ARG A 293 11.22 -35.29 -60.79
N TYR A 294 10.25 -35.36 -61.71
CA TYR A 294 10.38 -36.16 -62.93
C TYR A 294 11.35 -35.45 -63.90
N GLN A 295 12.53 -36.01 -64.14
CA GLN A 295 13.34 -35.66 -65.31
C GLN A 295 12.91 -36.54 -66.49
N PRO A 296 12.52 -35.98 -67.63
CA PRO A 296 12.23 -36.78 -68.82
C PRO A 296 13.52 -37.42 -69.32
N ALA A 297 13.48 -38.73 -69.57
CA ALA A 297 14.57 -39.43 -70.24
C ALA A 297 14.66 -38.93 -71.69
N SER A 298 15.83 -38.41 -72.06
CA SER A 298 16.20 -38.16 -73.45
C SER A 298 16.21 -39.48 -74.22
N LEU A 299 15.47 -39.52 -75.33
CA LEU A 299 15.47 -40.59 -76.34
C LEU A 299 16.88 -40.88 -76.87
#